data_AF-A0A022G338-F1
#
_entry.id   AF-A0A022G338-F1
#
_cell.length_a   1.000
_cell.length_b   1.000
_cell.length_c   1.000
_cell.angle_alpha   90.00
_cell.angle_beta   90.00
_cell.angle_gamma   90.00
#
_symmetry.space_group_name_H-M   'P 1'
#
loop_
_entity.id
_entity.type
_entity.pdbx_description
1 polymer ?
#
loop_
_entity_poly.entity_id
_entity_poly.type
_entity_poly.pdbx_seq_one_letter_code
_entity_poly.pdbx_strand_id
1 'polypeptide(L)'
;MSDPLKNEDASQSDAAIDLTGALTTIVREEITAVEHLARPIIEGLERGLRRLLGGQEVYIPAPDRRERDEAIRAAFNGRNRDEVCRQFGISKTTFYEVINRA
;
A
#
# COMPACT_ATOMS: atom_id res chain seq x y z
N MET A 1 -34.09 -31.63 -20.73
CA MET A 1 -34.08 -30.95 -19.42
C MET A 1 -32.62 -30.76 -19.07
N SER A 2 -32.09 -29.60 -19.44
CA SER A 2 -30.67 -29.27 -19.31
C SER A 2 -30.50 -28.40 -18.07
N ASP A 3 -29.61 -28.81 -17.18
CA ASP A 3 -29.33 -28.17 -15.90
C ASP A 3 -28.37 -26.97 -16.12
N PRO A 4 -28.74 -25.70 -15.84
CA PRO A 4 -27.95 -24.53 -16.23
C PRO A 4 -27.26 -23.85 -15.04
N LEU A 5 -26.65 -24.60 -14.12
CA LEU A 5 -25.92 -24.03 -12.96
C LEU A 5 -24.52 -24.61 -12.79
N LYS A 6 -23.67 -24.47 -13.81
CA LYS A 6 -22.27 -24.89 -13.69
C LYS A 6 -21.23 -23.97 -14.32
N ASN A 7 -21.47 -22.67 -14.37
CA ASN A 7 -20.50 -21.70 -14.90
C ASN A 7 -20.49 -20.39 -14.09
N GLU A 8 -20.02 -20.41 -12.84
CA GLU A 8 -19.74 -19.15 -12.10
C GLU A 8 -18.41 -19.16 -11.33
N ASP A 9 -17.50 -20.10 -11.60
CA ASP A 9 -16.23 -20.23 -10.83
C ASP A 9 -14.96 -19.87 -11.60
N ALA A 10 -15.06 -19.27 -12.79
CA ALA A 10 -13.92 -19.13 -13.70
C ALA A 10 -13.35 -17.71 -13.87
N SER A 11 -13.57 -16.76 -12.95
CA SER A 11 -13.08 -15.38 -13.13
C SER A 11 -12.54 -14.65 -11.89
N GLN A 12 -12.13 -15.34 -10.83
CA GLN A 12 -11.43 -14.71 -9.69
C GLN A 12 -9.95 -15.12 -9.54
N SER A 13 -9.35 -15.67 -10.60
CA SER A 13 -7.95 -16.05 -10.63
C SER A 13 -7.14 -15.09 -11.50
N ASP A 14 -6.89 -13.87 -11.04
CA ASP A 14 -5.62 -13.18 -11.32
C ASP A 14 -5.48 -11.85 -10.56
N ALA A 15 -4.98 -11.91 -9.32
CA ALA A 15 -4.18 -10.86 -8.68
C ALA A 15 -3.80 -11.32 -7.27
N ALA A 16 -3.21 -12.51 -7.15
CA ALA A 16 -2.48 -12.84 -5.93
C ALA A 16 -1.26 -11.91 -5.90
N ILE A 17 -1.36 -10.81 -5.15
CA ILE A 17 -0.20 -9.96 -4.87
C ILE A 17 0.87 -10.89 -4.29
N ASP A 18 2.06 -10.87 -4.88
CA ASP A 18 3.23 -11.53 -4.30
C ASP A 18 3.54 -10.83 -2.97
N LEU A 19 2.90 -11.32 -1.90
CA LEU A 19 3.00 -10.79 -0.55
C LEU A 19 4.45 -10.85 -0.06
N THR A 20 5.21 -11.86 -0.49
CA THR A 20 6.64 -11.97 -0.21
C THR A 20 7.41 -10.82 -0.86
N GLY A 21 7.13 -10.52 -2.13
CA GLY A 21 7.69 -9.36 -2.83
C GLY A 21 7.35 -8.03 -2.15
N ALA A 22 6.08 -7.81 -1.80
CA ALA A 22 5.62 -6.59 -1.14
C ALA A 22 6.27 -6.39 0.24
N LEU A 23 6.31 -7.43 1.07
CA LEU A 23 6.93 -7.38 2.39
C LEU A 23 8.45 -7.22 2.30
N THR A 24 9.09 -7.81 1.29
CA THR A 24 10.54 -7.64 1.05
C THR A 24 10.89 -6.20 0.72
N THR A 25 10.08 -5.53 -0.11
CA THR A 25 10.25 -4.10 -0.42
C THR A 25 10.10 -3.25 0.83
N ILE A 26 9.04 -3.44 1.62
CA ILE A 26 8.81 -2.69 2.86
C ILE A 26 9.96 -2.87 3.86
N VAL A 27 10.40 -4.11 4.08
CA VAL A 27 11.52 -4.37 5.00
C VAL A 27 12.82 -3.75 4.51
N ARG A 28 13.08 -3.76 3.19
CA ARG A 28 14.28 -3.12 2.63
C ARG A 28 14.25 -1.59 2.75
N GLU A 29 13.08 -0.98 2.52
CA GLU A 29 12.92 0.48 2.54
C GLU A 29 12.88 1.02 3.97
N GLU A 30 12.24 0.32 4.90
CA GLU A 30 11.98 0.80 6.27
C GLU A 30 12.99 0.28 7.30
N ILE A 31 13.70 -0.83 7.04
CA ILE A 31 14.69 -1.40 7.96
C ILE A 31 16.10 -1.24 7.39
N THR A 32 16.62 -0.02 7.47
CA THR A 32 18.01 0.29 7.10
C THR A 32 18.95 -0.08 8.24
N ALA A 33 19.69 -1.20 8.12
CA ALA A 33 21.05 -1.38 8.66
C ALA A 33 21.60 -2.82 8.55
N VAL A 34 20.80 -3.84 8.22
CA VAL A 34 21.31 -5.23 8.31
C VAL A 34 20.76 -6.12 7.20
N GLU A 35 21.30 -5.94 5.99
CA GLU A 35 20.91 -6.69 4.77
C GLU A 35 20.99 -8.22 4.95
N HIS A 36 21.91 -8.70 5.79
CA HIS A 36 22.05 -10.13 6.12
C HIS A 36 20.99 -10.67 7.11
N LEU A 37 20.31 -9.80 7.86
CA LEU A 37 19.20 -10.18 8.76
C LEU A 37 17.82 -10.00 8.10
N ALA A 38 17.72 -9.20 7.03
CA ALA A 38 16.46 -8.94 6.35
C ALA A 38 15.78 -10.24 5.87
N ARG A 39 16.54 -11.16 5.26
CA ARG A 39 15.99 -12.41 4.70
C ARG A 39 15.43 -13.35 5.78
N PRO A 40 16.14 -13.71 6.86
CA PRO A 40 15.57 -14.50 7.94
C PRO A 40 14.33 -13.87 8.61
N ILE A 41 14.30 -12.54 8.73
CA ILE A 41 13.16 -11.81 9.31
C ILE A 41 11.92 -11.94 8.40
N ILE A 42 12.08 -11.70 7.10
CA ILE A 42 11.00 -11.81 6.12
C ILE A 42 10.45 -13.24 6.10
N GLU A 43 11.31 -14.25 6.05
CA GLU A 43 10.88 -15.65 6.08
C GLU A 43 10.11 -16.00 7.37
N GLY A 44 10.51 -15.43 8.51
CA GLY A 44 9.79 -15.57 9.77
C GLY A 44 8.39 -14.95 9.74
N LEU A 45 8.29 -13.72 9.23
CA LEU A 45 7.03 -13.00 9.07
C LEU A 45 6.09 -13.72 8.11
N GLU A 46 6.60 -14.18 6.98
CA GLU A 46 5.84 -14.94 5.98
C GLU A 46 5.23 -16.22 6.58
N ARG A 47 6.03 -17.00 7.31
CA ARG A 47 5.52 -18.19 8.02
C ARG A 47 4.45 -17.82 9.06
N GLY A 48 4.67 -16.75 9.81
CA GLY A 48 3.71 -16.24 10.78
C GLY A 48 2.38 -15.85 10.15
N LEU A 49 2.43 -15.08 9.05
CA LEU A 49 1.26 -14.61 8.31
C LEU A 49 0.47 -15.77 7.71
N ARG A 50 1.15 -16.72 7.04
CA ARG A 50 0.46 -17.91 6.50
C ARG A 50 -0.21 -18.73 7.59
N ARG A 51 0.41 -18.87 8.75
CA ARG A 51 -0.17 -19.61 9.89
C ARG A 51 -1.38 -18.90 10.49
N LEU A 52 -1.35 -17.57 10.60
CA LEU A 52 -2.37 -16.79 11.29
C LEU A 52 -3.56 -16.41 10.40
N LEU A 53 -3.30 -16.11 9.14
CA LEU A 53 -4.24 -15.50 8.20
C LEU A 53 -4.47 -16.34 6.94
N GLY A 54 -3.71 -17.42 6.75
CA GLY A 54 -3.82 -18.28 5.58
C GLY A 54 -5.21 -18.91 5.46
N GLY A 55 -5.80 -18.80 4.27
CA GLY A 55 -7.17 -19.27 4.00
C GLY A 55 -8.26 -18.25 4.30
N GLN A 56 -7.92 -17.07 4.82
CA GLN A 56 -8.84 -15.96 5.01
C GLN A 56 -8.70 -14.93 3.87
N GLU A 57 -9.80 -14.32 3.48
CA GLU A 57 -9.78 -13.11 2.66
C GLU A 57 -9.51 -11.91 3.57
N VAL A 58 -8.28 -11.39 3.53
CA VAL A 58 -7.83 -10.30 4.41
C VAL A 58 -7.69 -9.01 3.64
N TYR A 59 -8.47 -7.99 4.01
CA TYR A 59 -8.32 -6.64 3.50
C TYR A 59 -7.15 -5.93 4.20
N ILE A 60 -6.18 -5.46 3.41
CA ILE A 60 -5.09 -4.60 3.88
C ILE A 60 -5.46 -3.15 3.54
N PRO A 61 -5.80 -2.30 4.53
CA PRO A 61 -6.18 -0.92 4.26
C PRO A 61 -5.01 -0.12 3.70
N ALA A 62 -5.31 0.79 2.78
CA ALA A 62 -4.35 1.79 2.34
C ALA A 62 -3.85 2.64 3.53
N PRO A 63 -2.60 3.12 3.50
CA PRO A 63 -2.07 3.98 4.56
C PRO A 63 -2.96 5.19 4.80
N ASP A 64 -3.12 5.58 6.07
CA ASP A 64 -3.80 6.83 6.40
C ASP A 64 -2.98 8.00 5.87
N ARG A 65 -3.60 8.81 5.00
CA ARG A 65 -2.98 9.97 4.37
C ARG A 65 -3.32 11.27 5.09
N ARG A 66 -4.16 11.23 6.14
CA ARG A 66 -4.66 12.43 6.83
C ARG A 66 -3.54 13.30 7.37
N GLU A 67 -2.59 12.73 8.09
CA GLU A 67 -1.46 13.48 8.66
C GLU A 67 -0.60 14.13 7.57
N ARG A 68 -0.30 13.39 6.51
CA ARG A 68 0.43 13.91 5.34
C ARG A 68 -0.34 15.05 4.67
N ASP A 69 -1.63 14.87 4.46
CA ASP A 69 -2.50 15.83 3.78
C ASP A 69 -2.71 17.10 4.64
N GLU A 70 -2.79 16.97 5.96
CA GLU A 70 -2.78 18.10 6.92
C GLU A 70 -1.46 18.86 6.88
N ALA A 71 -0.32 18.16 6.84
CA ALA A 71 0.99 18.79 6.70
C ALA A 71 1.13 19.56 5.38
N ILE A 72 0.62 19.00 4.26
CA ILE A 72 0.60 19.67 2.96
C ILE A 72 -0.27 20.94 3.02
N ARG A 73 -1.46 20.88 3.64
CA ARG A 73 -2.33 22.05 3.81
C ARG A 73 -1.69 23.12 4.67
N ALA A 74 -1.04 22.74 5.77
CA ALA A 74 -0.35 23.67 6.68
C ALA A 74 0.86 24.35 6.02
N ALA A 75 1.56 23.65 5.12
CA ALA A 75 2.71 24.21 4.39
C ALA A 75 2.32 25.19 3.27
N PHE A 76 1.06 25.18 2.83
CA PHE A 76 0.59 26.05 1.75
C PHE A 76 0.21 27.45 2.28
N ASN A 77 0.88 28.49 1.76
CA ASN A 77 0.67 29.88 2.14
C ASN A 77 -0.24 30.67 1.17
N GLY A 78 -0.90 29.98 0.24
CA GLY A 78 -1.77 30.59 -0.78
C GLY A 78 -1.08 30.83 -2.13
N ARG A 79 0.26 30.86 -2.20
CA ARG A 79 1.00 31.15 -3.45
C ARG A 79 2.18 30.22 -3.72
N ASN A 80 2.65 29.47 -2.73
CA ASN A 80 3.85 28.62 -2.81
C ASN A 80 3.61 27.18 -3.32
N ARG A 81 2.65 26.96 -4.23
CA ARG A 81 2.31 25.59 -4.71
C ARG A 81 3.53 24.79 -5.15
N ASP A 82 4.36 25.37 -6.02
CA ASP A 82 5.47 24.64 -6.63
C ASP A 82 6.55 24.27 -5.59
N GLU A 83 6.68 25.06 -4.53
CA GLU A 83 7.55 24.75 -3.39
C GLU A 83 6.99 23.59 -2.56
N VAL A 84 5.68 23.60 -2.27
CA VAL A 84 5.00 22.51 -1.55
C VAL A 84 5.08 21.21 -2.34
N CYS A 85 4.82 21.23 -3.65
CA CYS A 85 4.95 20.06 -4.51
C CYS A 85 6.36 19.45 -4.44
N ARG A 86 7.39 20.29 -4.48
CA ARG A 86 8.79 19.85 -4.37
C ARG A 86 9.12 19.31 -2.98
N GLN A 87 8.66 19.98 -1.91
CA GLN A 87 8.93 19.59 -0.52
C GLN A 87 8.37 18.21 -0.20
N PHE A 88 7.16 17.92 -0.66
CA PHE A 88 6.46 16.65 -0.36
C PHE A 88 6.61 15.62 -1.49
N GLY A 89 7.31 15.95 -2.59
CA GLY A 89 7.49 15.04 -3.72
C GLY A 89 6.17 14.67 -4.43
N ILE A 90 5.19 15.57 -4.45
CA ILE A 90 3.85 15.32 -4.99
C ILE A 90 3.61 16.04 -6.33
N SER A 91 2.73 15.46 -7.15
CA SER A 91 2.29 16.09 -8.40
C SER A 91 1.40 17.32 -8.15
N LYS A 92 1.23 18.17 -9.16
CA LYS A 92 0.27 19.30 -9.11
C LYS A 92 -1.17 18.80 -8.92
N THR A 93 -1.53 17.68 -9.54
CA THR A 93 -2.85 17.06 -9.40
C THR A 93 -3.09 16.65 -7.95
N THR A 94 -2.14 15.91 -7.37
CA THR A 94 -2.20 15.47 -5.96
C THR A 94 -2.27 16.65 -5.00
N PHE A 95 -1.53 17.73 -5.27
CA PHE A 95 -1.64 18.97 -4.49
C PHE A 95 -3.08 19.49 -4.48
N TYR A 96 -3.71 19.66 -5.66
CA TYR A 96 -5.07 20.19 -5.72
C TYR A 96 -6.10 19.22 -5.12
N GLU A 97 -5.91 17.91 -5.26
CA GLU A 97 -6.75 16.91 -4.58
C GLU A 97 -6.71 17.06 -3.06
N VAL A 98 -5.52 17.27 -2.49
CA VAL A 98 -5.33 17.46 -1.04
C VAL A 98 -5.93 18.78 -0.56
N ILE A 99 -5.75 19.88 -1.31
CA ILE A 99 -6.31 21.18 -0.94
C ILE A 99 -7.84 21.18 -1.06
N ASN A 100 -8.42 20.47 -2.04
CA ASN A 100 -9.86 20.48 -2.31
C ASN A 100 -10.66 19.41 -1.56
N ARG A 101 -10.03 18.34 -1.04
CA ARG A 101 -10.68 17.42 -0.10
C ARG A 101 -10.77 18.11 1.26
N ALA A 102 -11.96 18.62 1.59
CA ALA A 102 -12.34 19.03 2.93
C ALA A 102 -12.83 17.83 3.74
#